data_AF-A0A972T086-F1
#
_entry.id   AF-A0A972T086-F1
#
_cell.length_a   1.000
_cell.length_b   1.000
_cell.length_c   1.000
_cell.angle_alpha   90.00
_cell.angle_beta   90.00
_cell.angle_gamma   90.00
#
_symmetry.space_group_name_H-M   'P 1'
#
loop_
_entity.id
_entity.type
_entity.pdbx_description
1 polymer ?
#
loop_
_entity_poly.entity_id
_entity_poly.type
_entity_poly.pdbx_seq_one_letter_code
_entity_poly.pdbx_strand_id
1 'polypeptide(L)'
;MLKTLVALMLGPWGLKVLDYYLQHDAIINSIVFMYGVLLVLAHYNYSKISERIMAQLPKPAKKKNDKSAVKIDIAKAISEGKNFPLVAGNISLFPKRLSVEAVKDCLLKDKKWKEALQGREVHFVE
;
A
#
# COMPACT_ATOMS: atom_id res chain seq x y z
N MET A 1 -0.49 28.68 29.97
CA MET A 1 -1.85 28.13 30.10
C MET A 1 -2.00 26.76 29.43
N LEU A 2 -1.70 26.61 28.12
CA LEU A 2 -1.80 25.30 27.44
C LEU A 2 -0.89 24.23 28.07
N LYS A 3 0.39 24.54 28.36
CA LYS A 3 1.32 23.60 29.02
C LYS A 3 0.79 23.09 30.37
N THR A 4 0.14 23.96 31.15
CA THR A 4 -0.42 23.64 32.46
C THR A 4 -1.67 22.76 32.34
N LEU A 5 -2.52 23.00 31.34
CA LEU A 5 -3.68 22.16 31.03
C LEU A 5 -3.26 20.76 30.54
N VAL A 6 -2.26 20.72 29.66
CA VAL A 6 -1.66 19.48 29.15
C VAL A 6 -0.99 18.69 30.28
N ALA A 7 -0.30 19.37 31.20
CA ALA A 7 0.28 18.78 32.42
C ALA A 7 -0.79 18.15 33.34
N LEU A 8 -1.93 18.82 33.52
CA LEU A 8 -3.06 18.31 34.31
C LEU A 8 -3.74 17.09 33.68
N MET A 9 -3.88 17.06 32.35
CA MET A 9 -4.51 15.93 31.65
C MET A 9 -3.59 14.71 31.49
N LEU A 10 -2.28 14.91 31.32
CA LEU A 10 -1.30 13.84 31.10
C LEU A 10 -0.80 13.19 32.39
N GLY A 11 -0.90 13.90 33.52
CA GLY A 11 -0.34 13.47 34.80
C GLY A 11 1.20 13.33 34.79
N PRO A 12 1.80 12.83 35.88
CA PRO A 12 3.26 12.74 36.03
C PRO A 12 3.93 11.83 34.99
N TRP A 13 3.22 10.80 34.52
CA TRP A 13 3.75 9.86 33.55
C TRP A 13 3.73 10.44 32.13
N GLY A 14 2.61 11.06 31.72
CA GLY A 14 2.52 11.66 30.39
C GLY A 14 3.42 12.89 30.22
N LEU A 15 3.69 13.64 31.31
CA LEU A 15 4.72 14.69 31.28
C LEU A 15 6.12 14.15 31.03
N LYS A 16 6.50 13.02 31.64
CA LYS A 16 7.80 12.37 31.36
C LYS A 16 7.92 11.92 29.91
N VAL A 17 6.84 11.36 29.34
CA VAL A 17 6.81 10.95 27.93
C VAL A 17 6.91 12.17 27.00
N LEU A 18 6.20 13.26 27.34
CA LEU A 18 6.26 14.50 26.57
C LEU A 18 7.64 15.15 26.63
N ASP A 19 8.26 15.22 27.81
CA ASP A 19 9.61 15.76 27.98
C ASP A 19 10.63 14.91 27.22
N TYR A 20 10.50 13.58 27.28
CA TYR A 20 11.34 12.67 26.47
C TYR A 20 11.16 12.91 24.97
N TYR A 21 9.90 13.07 24.51
CA TYR A 21 9.62 13.40 23.11
C TYR A 21 10.24 14.74 22.72
N LEU A 22 10.14 15.78 23.55
CA LEU A 22 10.72 17.09 23.28
C LEU A 22 12.25 17.08 23.27
N GLN A 23 12.88 16.26 24.12
CA GLN A 23 14.34 16.11 24.15
C GLN A 23 14.88 15.34 22.93
N HIS A 24 14.06 14.49 22.32
CA HIS A 24 14.44 13.63 21.20
C HIS A 24 13.62 13.90 19.93
N ASP A 25 13.01 15.07 19.83
CA ASP A 25 12.00 15.38 18.82
C ASP A 25 12.53 15.20 17.40
N ALA A 26 13.76 15.65 17.14
CA ALA A 26 14.43 15.54 15.86
C ALA A 26 14.66 14.09 15.44
N ILE A 27 15.04 13.22 16.38
CA ILE A 27 15.28 11.79 16.12
C ILE A 27 13.96 11.09 15.84
N ILE A 28 12.95 11.32 16.68
CA ILE A 28 11.64 10.68 16.54
C ILE A 28 10.99 11.11 15.22
N ASN A 29 10.98 12.40 14.92
CA ASN A 29 10.42 12.92 13.68
C ASN A 29 11.19 12.45 12.46
N SER A 30 12.51 12.30 12.54
CA SER A 30 13.33 11.71 11.47
C SER A 30 12.96 10.25 11.19
N ILE A 31 12.76 9.43 12.23
CA ILE A 31 12.31 8.04 12.09
C ILE A 31 10.91 7.98 11.45
N VAL A 32 9.97 8.81 11.92
CA VAL A 32 8.62 8.89 11.36
C VAL A 32 8.65 9.34 9.90
N PHE A 33 9.49 10.32 9.57
CA PHE A 33 9.66 10.80 8.21
C PHE A 33 10.24 9.71 7.30
N MET A 34 11.30 9.03 7.74
CA MET A 34 11.90 7.91 7.02
C MET A 34 10.90 6.79 6.77
N TYR A 35 10.07 6.48 7.77
CA TYR A 35 8.98 5.51 7.64
C TYR A 35 7.95 5.94 6.59
N GLY A 36 7.56 7.22 6.59
CA GLY A 36 6.68 7.79 5.58
C GLY A 36 7.26 7.67 4.17
N VAL A 37 8.55 7.98 3.98
CA VAL A 37 9.24 7.82 2.70
C VAL A 37 9.23 6.36 2.25
N LEU A 38 9.52 5.41 3.14
CA LEU A 38 9.47 3.97 2.84
C LEU A 38 8.07 3.53 2.39
N LEU A 39 7.02 4.00 3.06
CA LEU A 39 5.64 3.73 2.68
C LEU A 39 5.29 4.29 1.30
N VAL A 40 5.70 5.53 1.01
CA VAL A 40 5.47 6.15 -0.29
C VAL A 40 6.16 5.36 -1.40
N LEU A 41 7.41 4.94 -1.20
CA LEU A 41 8.14 4.13 -2.18
C LEU A 41 7.50 2.74 -2.38
N ALA A 42 7.07 2.09 -1.30
CA ALA A 42 6.35 0.82 -1.37
C ALA A 42 5.01 0.96 -2.11
N HIS A 43 4.30 2.07 -1.89
CA HIS A 43 3.05 2.37 -2.57
C HIS A 43 3.26 2.66 -4.06
N TYR A 44 4.26 3.47 -4.39
CA TYR A 44 4.62 3.78 -5.77
C TYR A 44 5.01 2.51 -6.55
N ASN A 45 5.78 1.62 -5.93
CA ASN A 45 6.13 0.32 -6.50
C ASN A 45 4.90 -0.55 -6.76
N TYR A 46 3.96 -0.60 -5.80
CA TYR A 46 2.68 -1.28 -6.00
C TYR A 46 1.87 -0.67 -7.15
N SER A 47 1.76 0.66 -7.25
CA SER A 47 1.02 1.34 -8.32
C SER A 47 1.56 1.00 -9.71
N LYS A 48 2.89 0.96 -9.87
CA LYS A 48 3.50 0.56 -11.15
C LYS A 48 3.20 -0.89 -11.52
N ILE A 49 3.25 -1.79 -10.54
CA ILE A 49 2.95 -3.21 -10.76
C ILE A 49 1.45 -3.36 -11.09
N SER A 50 0.56 -2.68 -10.36
CA SER A 50 -0.87 -2.76 -10.59
C SER A 50 -1.29 -2.19 -11.94
N GLU A 51 -0.68 -1.09 -12.40
CA GLU A 51 -0.90 -0.55 -13.75
C GLU A 51 -0.53 -1.55 -14.84
N ARG A 52 0.59 -2.25 -14.69
CA ARG A 52 1.00 -3.31 -15.64
C ARG A 52 0.04 -4.49 -15.62
N ILE A 53 -0.42 -4.88 -14.44
CA ILE A 53 -1.41 -5.94 -14.28
C ILE A 53 -2.74 -5.54 -14.92
N MET A 54 -3.17 -4.28 -14.74
CA MET A 54 -4.36 -3.75 -15.40
C MET A 54 -4.21 -3.67 -16.92
N ALA A 55 -3.00 -3.41 -17.43
CA ALA A 55 -2.74 -3.42 -18.88
C ALA A 55 -2.88 -4.83 -19.52
N GLN A 56 -2.82 -5.90 -18.71
CA GLN A 56 -3.10 -7.26 -19.17
C GLN A 56 -4.62 -7.51 -19.32
N LEU A 57 -5.48 -6.67 -18.73
CA LEU A 57 -6.92 -6.82 -18.87
C LEU A 57 -7.36 -6.44 -20.29
N PRO A 58 -8.20 -7.25 -20.95
CA PRO A 58 -8.75 -6.87 -22.24
C PRO A 58 -9.60 -5.61 -22.10
N LYS A 59 -9.52 -4.71 -23.11
CA LYS A 59 -10.37 -3.52 -23.18
C LYS A 59 -11.83 -3.90 -22.92
N PRO A 60 -12.63 -3.07 -22.22
CA PRO A 60 -14.02 -3.40 -21.94
C PRO A 60 -14.76 -3.72 -23.23
N ALA A 61 -15.12 -4.98 -23.42
CA ALA A 61 -15.83 -5.43 -24.60
C ALA A 61 -17.19 -4.72 -24.65
N LYS A 62 -17.53 -4.12 -25.79
CA LYS A 62 -18.87 -3.53 -26.03
C LYS A 62 -20.01 -4.57 -25.93
N LYS A 63 -19.69 -5.87 -25.90
CA LYS A 63 -20.66 -6.96 -25.77
C LYS A 63 -20.50 -7.65 -24.42
N LYS A 64 -21.62 -7.68 -23.69
CA LYS A 64 -21.83 -8.19 -22.32
C LYS A 64 -21.58 -9.71 -22.13
N ASN A 65 -21.06 -10.42 -23.13
CA ASN A 65 -21.13 -11.88 -23.23
C ASN A 65 -19.80 -12.62 -23.36
N ASP A 66 -18.66 -11.93 -23.37
CA ASP A 66 -17.37 -12.62 -23.39
C ASP A 66 -16.93 -12.96 -21.95
N LYS A 67 -17.36 -14.14 -21.47
CA LYS A 67 -16.92 -14.75 -20.20
C LYS A 67 -15.56 -15.45 -20.37
N SER A 68 -14.67 -14.91 -21.18
CA SER A 68 -13.34 -15.47 -21.35
C SER A 68 -12.54 -15.27 -20.06
N ALA A 69 -12.05 -16.37 -19.48
CA ALA A 69 -11.09 -16.37 -18.38
C ALA A 69 -9.88 -15.50 -18.74
N VAL A 70 -9.72 -14.36 -18.05
CA VAL A 70 -8.54 -13.51 -18.25
C VAL A 70 -7.38 -14.13 -17.48
N LYS A 71 -6.35 -14.55 -18.22
CA LYS A 71 -5.10 -15.04 -17.64
C LYS A 71 -4.25 -13.83 -17.24
N ILE A 72 -3.90 -13.76 -15.96
CA ILE A 72 -3.13 -12.65 -15.40
C ILE A 72 -1.82 -13.20 -14.85
N ASP A 73 -0.73 -12.75 -15.42
CA ASP A 73 0.62 -13.14 -15.04
C ASP A 73 1.21 -12.05 -14.12
N ILE A 74 1.11 -12.32 -12.82
CA ILE A 74 1.64 -11.42 -11.78
C ILE A 74 3.17 -11.49 -11.76
N ALA A 75 3.75 -12.68 -11.96
CA ALA A 75 5.19 -12.88 -11.91
C ALA A 75 5.92 -12.03 -12.97
N LYS A 76 5.38 -12.00 -14.19
CA LYS A 76 5.86 -11.13 -15.26
C LYS A 76 5.68 -9.65 -14.95
N ALA A 77 4.55 -9.24 -14.38
CA ALA A 77 4.36 -7.84 -13.99
C ALA A 77 5.34 -7.39 -12.90
N ILE A 78 5.70 -8.30 -11.98
CA ILE A 78 6.72 -8.07 -10.96
C ILE A 78 8.10 -7.95 -11.61
N SER A 79 8.49 -8.88 -12.49
CA SER A 79 9.83 -8.89 -13.09
C SER A 79 10.10 -7.63 -13.92
N GLU A 80 9.11 -7.14 -14.65
CA GLU A 80 9.27 -5.96 -15.49
C GLU A 80 9.04 -4.63 -14.74
N GLY A 81 8.28 -4.65 -13.63
CA GLY A 81 7.83 -3.47 -12.90
C GLY A 81 8.55 -3.16 -11.57
N LYS A 82 9.38 -4.10 -11.08
CA LYS A 82 10.07 -4.00 -9.78
C LYS A 82 11.05 -2.82 -9.74
N ASN A 83 10.76 -1.85 -8.88
CA ASN A 83 11.65 -0.72 -8.56
C ASN A 83 12.00 -0.63 -7.08
N PHE A 84 11.31 -1.38 -6.22
CA PHE A 84 11.52 -1.38 -4.77
C PHE A 84 11.25 -2.78 -4.19
N PRO A 85 11.92 -3.21 -3.10
CA PRO A 85 11.72 -4.54 -2.53
C PRO A 85 10.43 -4.69 -1.71
N LEU A 86 9.67 -3.62 -1.50
CA LEU A 86 8.43 -3.61 -0.73
C LEU A 86 7.23 -3.17 -1.58
N VAL A 87 6.03 -3.57 -1.15
CA VAL A 87 4.74 -3.18 -1.72
C VAL A 87 3.76 -2.80 -0.62
N ALA A 88 2.97 -1.75 -0.87
CA ALA A 88 1.89 -1.32 0.01
C ALA A 88 0.66 -0.92 -0.81
N GLY A 89 -0.47 -1.58 -0.56
CA GLY A 89 -1.76 -1.16 -1.15
C GLY A 89 -2.27 0.14 -0.53
N ASN A 90 -3.30 0.75 -1.13
CA ASN A 90 -3.86 2.06 -0.72
C ASN A 90 -4.19 2.22 0.78
N ILE A 91 -4.61 1.13 1.44
CA ILE A 91 -5.05 1.15 2.86
C ILE A 91 -4.00 0.46 3.76
N SER A 92 -2.88 0.01 3.21
CA SER A 92 -1.89 -0.78 3.96
C SER A 92 -0.95 0.14 4.72
N LEU A 93 -1.07 0.15 6.05
CA LEU A 93 -0.18 0.89 6.94
C LEU A 93 1.19 0.22 7.09
N PHE A 94 1.31 -1.06 6.77
CA PHE A 94 2.54 -1.83 6.86
C PHE A 94 2.95 -2.34 5.46
N PRO A 95 4.15 -2.00 4.99
CA PRO A 95 4.62 -2.48 3.71
C PRO A 95 4.98 -3.97 3.82
N LYS A 96 4.62 -4.76 2.81
CA LYS A 96 4.98 -6.18 2.70
C LYS A 96 6.18 -6.35 1.77
N ARG A 97 6.96 -7.42 1.97
CA ARG A 97 8.01 -7.80 1.00
C ARG A 97 7.36 -8.13 -0.33
N LEU A 98 8.00 -7.69 -1.42
CA LEU A 98 7.52 -7.95 -2.77
C LEU A 98 7.50 -9.46 -3.04
N SER A 99 6.30 -10.00 -3.24
CA SER A 99 6.02 -11.38 -3.65
C SER A 99 4.72 -11.41 -4.45
N VAL A 100 4.45 -12.53 -5.14
CA VAL A 100 3.22 -12.72 -5.91
C VAL A 100 2.00 -12.63 -4.99
N GLU A 101 2.08 -13.24 -3.80
CA GLU A 101 1.03 -13.25 -2.79
C GLU A 101 0.78 -11.85 -2.22
N ALA A 102 1.85 -11.10 -1.92
CA ALA A 102 1.72 -9.75 -1.40
C ALA A 102 1.04 -8.80 -2.40
N VAL A 103 1.35 -8.94 -3.69
CA VAL A 103 0.72 -8.17 -4.77
C VAL A 103 -0.74 -8.59 -4.97
N LYS A 104 -1.03 -9.91 -4.96
CA LYS A 104 -2.39 -10.46 -5.05
C LYS A 104 -3.27 -9.96 -3.90
N ASP A 105 -2.77 -10.01 -2.67
CA ASP A 105 -3.45 -9.47 -1.48
C ASP A 105 -3.80 -7.99 -1.63
N CYS A 106 -2.88 -7.19 -2.16
CA CYS A 106 -3.09 -5.76 -2.35
C CYS A 106 -4.12 -5.51 -3.48
N LEU A 107 -4.06 -6.24 -4.59
CA LEU A 107 -5.01 -6.16 -5.70
C LEU A 107 -6.43 -6.51 -5.27
N LEU A 108 -6.61 -7.59 -4.51
CA LEU A 108 -7.93 -8.01 -4.01
C LEU A 108 -8.59 -6.95 -3.11
N LYS A 109 -7.79 -6.08 -2.48
CA LYS A 109 -8.26 -4.97 -1.65
C LYS A 109 -8.41 -3.66 -2.43
N ASP A 110 -7.84 -3.56 -3.63
CA ASP A 110 -7.88 -2.35 -4.44
C ASP A 110 -9.26 -2.14 -5.06
N LYS A 111 -9.84 -0.97 -4.84
CA LYS A 111 -11.12 -0.56 -5.41
C LYS A 111 -11.03 -0.46 -6.93
N LYS A 112 -9.93 0.09 -7.47
CA LYS A 112 -9.73 0.23 -8.93
C LYS A 112 -9.74 -1.13 -9.62
N TRP A 113 -9.13 -2.12 -8.97
CA TRP A 113 -9.12 -3.50 -9.44
C TRP A 113 -10.52 -4.12 -9.47
N LYS A 114 -11.27 -3.99 -8.38
CA LYS A 114 -12.65 -4.48 -8.30
C LYS A 114 -13.56 -3.82 -9.36
N GLU A 115 -13.41 -2.52 -9.56
CA GLU A 115 -14.14 -1.77 -10.58
C GLU A 115 -13.76 -2.22 -12.01
N ALA A 116 -12.47 -2.47 -12.26
CA ALA A 116 -11.99 -2.95 -13.57
C ALA A 116 -12.49 -4.35 -13.92
N LEU A 117 -12.70 -5.22 -12.93
CA LEU A 117 -13.15 -6.59 -13.16
C LEU A 117 -14.64 -6.71 -13.48
N GLN A 118 -15.50 -5.78 -13.06
CA GLN A 118 -16.96 -5.79 -13.34
C GLN A 118 -17.65 -7.16 -13.15
N GLY A 119 -17.15 -8.01 -12.25
CA GLY A 119 -17.68 -9.37 -12.02
C GLY A 119 -17.19 -10.46 -12.99
N ARG A 120 -16.10 -10.24 -13.74
CA ARG A 120 -15.43 -11.27 -14.55
C ARG A 120 -14.59 -12.21 -13.67
N GLU A 121 -14.59 -13.50 -13.99
CA GLU A 121 -13.69 -14.47 -13.36
C GLU A 121 -12.26 -14.29 -13.87
N VAL A 122 -11.31 -14.27 -12.93
CA VAL A 122 -9.88 -14.07 -13.18
C VAL A 122 -9.12 -15.32 -12.77
N HIS A 123 -8.26 -15.80 -13.66
CA HIS A 123 -7.32 -16.86 -13.34
C HIS A 123 -5.91 -16.27 -13.26
N PHE A 124 -5.36 -16.26 -12.04
CA PHE A 124 -3.96 -15.91 -11.82
C PHE A 124 -3.10 -17.07 -12.30
N VAL A 125 -2.19 -16.79 -13.24
CA VAL A 125 -1.14 -17.72 -13.63
C VAL A 125 0.04 -17.42 -12.72
N GLU A 126 0.47 -18.43 -11.95
CA GLU A 126 1.61 -18.35 -11.04
C GLU A 126 2.95 -18.38 -11.78
#